data_AF-X5Y8U1-F1
#
_entry.id   AF-X5Y8U1-F1
#
_cell.length_a   1.000
_cell.length_b   1.000
_cell.length_c   1.000
_cell.angle_alpha   90.00
_cell.angle_beta   90.00
_cell.angle_gamma   90.00
#
_symmetry.space_group_name_H-M   'P 1'
#
loop_
_entity.id
_entity.type
_entity.pdbx_description
1 polymer ?
#
loop_
_entity_poly.entity_id
_entity_poly.type
_entity_poly.pdbx_seq_one_letter_code
_entity_poly.pdbx_strand_id
1 'polypeptide(L)'
;MGTDETRSSSLSDEVPWSENLTSYDREHFTIYLRILDACADNASEKEMAERILGIDPSIDPVRARKALRSHIDRANWMVTTGYKELFAG
;
A
#
# COMPACT_ATOMS: atom_id res chain seq x y z
N MET A 1 -21.77 -14.82 -19.69
CA MET A 1 -20.69 -13.98 -20.23
C MET A 1 -20.23 -13.12 -19.07
N GLY A 2 -19.18 -13.54 -18.37
CA GLY A 2 -18.73 -12.89 -17.14
C GLY A 2 -18.01 -11.60 -17.49
N THR A 3 -18.53 -10.48 -17.04
CA THR A 3 -17.75 -9.25 -16.93
C THR A 3 -16.82 -9.47 -15.74
N ASP A 4 -15.57 -9.82 -16.02
CA ASP A 4 -14.47 -9.58 -15.09
C ASP A 4 -14.32 -8.07 -14.98
N GLU A 5 -15.23 -7.47 -14.19
CA GLU A 5 -15.18 -6.09 -13.80
C GLU A 5 -13.97 -5.98 -12.89
N THR A 6 -12.84 -5.61 -13.48
CA THR A 6 -11.62 -5.26 -12.77
C THR A 6 -12.03 -4.34 -11.62
N ARG A 7 -12.07 -4.89 -10.41
CA ARG A 7 -12.43 -4.15 -9.20
C ARG A 7 -11.46 -2.97 -9.16
N SER A 8 -11.96 -1.78 -9.49
CA SER A 8 -11.19 -0.55 -9.39
C SER A 8 -10.99 -0.28 -7.91
N SER A 9 -9.94 -0.89 -7.36
CA SER A 9 -9.53 -0.65 -5.99
C SER A 9 -9.04 0.79 -5.90
N SER A 10 -9.81 1.65 -5.24
CA SER A 10 -9.42 3.04 -5.07
C SER A 10 -8.30 3.13 -4.04
N LEU A 11 -7.12 3.59 -4.48
CA LEU A 11 -6.01 3.89 -3.58
C LEU A 11 -6.37 5.04 -2.63
N SER A 12 -6.23 4.83 -1.33
CA SER A 12 -6.46 5.86 -0.32
C SER A 12 -5.20 6.68 -0.04
N ASP A 13 -5.35 7.99 0.19
CA ASP A 13 -4.22 8.82 0.63
C ASP A 13 -3.82 8.54 2.09
N GLU A 14 -4.74 7.95 2.86
CA GLU A 14 -4.50 7.41 4.20
C GLU A 14 -5.06 6.00 4.27
N VAL A 15 -4.18 5.03 4.48
CA VAL A 15 -4.58 3.65 4.64
C VAL A 15 -5.41 3.52 5.92
N PRO A 16 -6.62 2.94 5.86
CA PRO A 16 -7.46 2.75 7.04
C PRO A 16 -6.72 1.96 8.11
N TRP A 17 -6.52 2.57 9.28
CA TRP A 17 -5.85 1.90 10.39
C TRP A 17 -6.80 0.97 11.14
N SER A 18 -6.30 -0.21 11.50
CA SER A 18 -6.98 -1.20 12.34
C SER A 18 -5.94 -2.10 13.00
N GLU A 19 -6.25 -2.62 14.18
CA GLU A 19 -5.44 -3.67 14.83
C GLU A 19 -5.64 -5.05 14.20
N ASN A 20 -6.54 -5.17 13.21
CA ASN A 20 -6.79 -6.40 12.45
C ASN A 20 -6.65 -6.16 10.93
N LEU A 21 -6.58 -7.25 10.15
CA LEU A 21 -6.62 -7.20 8.69
C LEU A 21 -7.95 -6.66 8.17
N THR A 22 -7.88 -5.56 7.42
CA THR A 22 -9.02 -4.92 6.77
C THR A 22 -9.28 -5.52 5.37
N SER A 23 -10.42 -5.18 4.77
CA SER A 23 -10.64 -5.47 3.34
C SER A 23 -9.65 -4.72 2.45
N TYR A 24 -9.28 -3.49 2.83
CA TYR A 24 -8.29 -2.69 2.11
C TYR A 24 -6.94 -3.41 2.03
N ASP A 25 -6.49 -4.02 3.13
CA ASP A 25 -5.23 -4.77 3.15
C ASP A 25 -5.25 -5.96 2.21
N ARG A 26 -6.38 -6.68 2.13
CA ARG A 26 -6.53 -7.85 1.25
C ARG A 26 -6.52 -7.44 -0.22
N GLU A 27 -7.12 -6.29 -0.52
CA GLU A 27 -7.23 -5.77 -1.88
C GLU A 27 -5.90 -5.15 -2.37
N HIS A 28 -5.14 -4.51 -1.47
CA HIS A 28 -3.90 -3.80 -1.78
C HIS A 28 -2.63 -4.52 -1.33
N PHE A 29 -2.69 -5.81 -0.97
CA PHE A 29 -1.56 -6.55 -0.41
C PHE A 29 -0.29 -6.46 -1.27
N THR A 30 -0.44 -6.54 -2.61
CA THR A 30 0.68 -6.42 -3.55
C THR A 30 1.39 -5.05 -3.47
N ILE A 31 0.67 -3.98 -3.13
CA ILE A 31 1.28 -2.64 -2.95
C ILE A 31 2.26 -2.68 -1.77
N TYR A 32 1.88 -3.31 -0.66
CA TYR A 32 2.75 -3.42 0.51
C TYR A 32 4.04 -4.18 0.19
N LEU A 33 3.94 -5.30 -0.54
CA LEU A 33 5.12 -6.06 -0.96
C LEU A 33 6.05 -5.23 -1.84
N ARG A 34 5.51 -4.51 -2.83
CA ARG A 34 6.30 -3.65 -3.73
C ARG A 34 6.97 -2.49 -2.98
N ILE A 35 6.30 -1.93 -1.97
CA ILE A 35 6.89 -0.88 -1.12
C ILE A 35 8.05 -1.44 -0.31
N LEU A 36 7.87 -2.60 0.33
CA LEU A 36 8.93 -3.22 1.14
C LEU A 36 10.15 -3.58 0.31
N ASP A 37 9.95 -4.11 -0.89
CA ASP A 37 10.99 -4.41 -1.87
C ASP A 37 11.74 -3.13 -2.28
N ALA A 38 11.02 -2.08 -2.66
CA ALA A 38 11.62 -0.80 -3.02
C ALA A 38 12.37 -0.13 -1.85
N CYS A 39 11.87 -0.26 -0.63
CA CYS A 39 12.57 0.19 0.58
C CYS A 39 13.89 -0.57 0.79
N ALA A 40 13.90 -1.89 0.57
CA ALA A 40 15.12 -2.70 0.67
C ALA A 40 16.18 -2.28 -0.37
N ASP A 41 15.73 -1.86 -1.55
CA ASP A 41 16.58 -1.31 -2.62
C ASP A 41 16.94 0.17 -2.44
N ASN A 42 16.55 0.80 -1.31
CA ASN A 42 16.76 2.21 -1.02
C ASN A 42 16.17 3.17 -2.09
N ALA A 43 15.06 2.77 -2.72
CA ALA A 43 14.32 3.64 -3.63
C ALA A 43 13.86 4.92 -2.92
N SER A 44 13.83 6.03 -3.65
CA SER A 44 13.39 7.31 -3.07
C SER A 44 11.88 7.34 -2.82
N GLU A 45 11.44 8.17 -1.87
CA GLU A 45 9.99 8.40 -1.65
C GLU A 45 9.28 8.82 -2.94
N LYS A 46 9.92 9.62 -3.80
CA LYS A 46 9.33 10.09 -5.05
C LYS A 46 9.12 8.93 -6.04
N GLU A 47 10.14 8.09 -6.22
CA GLU A 47 10.05 6.94 -7.13
C GLU A 47 9.01 5.93 -6.66
N MET A 48 8.91 5.68 -5.35
CA MET A 48 7.88 4.79 -4.81
C MET A 48 6.47 5.36 -5.00
N ALA A 49 6.26 6.64 -4.72
CA ALA A 49 4.95 7.28 -4.92
C ALA A 49 4.51 7.22 -6.39
N GLU A 50 5.42 7.49 -7.33
CA GLU A 50 5.12 7.46 -8.75
C GLU A 50 4.93 6.03 -9.28
N ARG A 51 5.89 5.14 -9.05
CA ARG A 51 5.90 3.80 -9.69
C ARG A 51 5.02 2.77 -9.00
N ILE A 52 4.77 2.93 -7.71
CA ILE A 52 3.99 1.95 -6.93
C ILE A 52 2.57 2.46 -6.70
N LEU A 53 2.41 3.72 -6.29
CA LEU A 53 1.11 4.31 -5.98
C LEU A 53 0.47 5.03 -7.17
N GLY A 54 1.21 5.29 -8.25
CA GLY A 54 0.71 6.03 -9.41
C GLY A 54 0.43 7.50 -9.10
N ILE A 55 1.04 8.07 -8.06
CA ILE A 55 0.89 9.48 -7.69
C ILE A 55 2.12 10.25 -8.12
N ASP A 56 1.97 11.17 -9.06
CA ASP A 56 3.06 12.03 -9.52
C ASP A 56 3.46 13.05 -8.43
N PRO A 57 4.66 12.94 -7.84
CA PRO A 57 5.12 13.83 -6.78
C PRO A 57 5.54 15.21 -7.28
N SER A 58 5.64 15.44 -8.60
CA SER A 58 5.88 16.75 -9.18
C SER A 58 4.59 17.57 -9.32
N ILE A 59 3.46 16.88 -9.51
CA ILE A 59 2.12 17.49 -9.61
C ILE A 59 1.49 17.66 -8.23
N ASP A 60 1.52 16.61 -7.39
CA ASP A 60 0.94 16.65 -6.05
C ASP A 60 1.92 16.07 -4.99
N PRO A 61 2.94 16.85 -4.61
CA PRO A 61 3.98 16.40 -3.67
C PRO A 61 3.44 16.10 -2.27
N VAL A 62 2.36 16.77 -1.85
CA VAL A 62 1.78 16.60 -0.52
C VAL A 62 1.04 15.28 -0.44
N ARG A 63 0.15 15.02 -1.42
CA ARG A 63 -0.59 13.76 -1.51
C ARG A 63 0.34 12.56 -1.71
N ALA A 64 1.31 12.67 -2.61
CA ALA A 64 2.29 11.61 -2.89
C ALA A 64 3.01 11.16 -1.61
N ARG A 65 3.52 12.12 -0.83
CA ARG A 65 4.22 11.85 0.43
C ARG A 65 3.29 11.25 1.48
N LYS A 66 2.09 11.81 1.62
CA LYS A 66 1.09 11.37 2.61
C LYS A 66 0.67 9.92 2.36
N ALA A 67 0.25 9.62 1.13
CA ALA A 67 -0.12 8.28 0.71
C ALA A 67 1.02 7.30 0.91
N LEU A 68 2.23 7.64 0.44
CA LEU A 68 3.36 6.73 0.58
C LEU A 68 3.69 6.38 2.02
N ARG A 69 3.77 7.38 2.90
CA ARG A 69 4.09 7.14 4.31
C ARG A 69 3.04 6.27 4.98
N SER A 70 1.76 6.55 4.74
CA SER A 70 0.67 5.74 5.27
C SER A 70 0.74 4.28 4.81
N HIS A 71 1.09 4.04 3.54
CA HIS A 71 1.28 2.68 3.03
C HIS A 71 2.55 2.00 3.56
N ILE A 72 3.66 2.74 3.76
CA ILE A 72 4.87 2.21 4.41
C ILE A 72 4.56 1.78 5.84
N ASP A 73 3.88 2.63 6.61
CA ASP A 73 3.50 2.33 8.00
C ASP A 73 2.62 1.08 8.06
N ARG A 74 1.63 0.96 7.16
CA ARG A 74 0.79 -0.22 7.09
C ARG A 74 1.56 -1.46 6.64
N ALA A 75 2.43 -1.37 5.64
CA ALA A 75 3.26 -2.47 5.18
C ALA A 75 4.19 -3.00 6.29
N ASN A 76 4.78 -2.11 7.08
CA ASN A 76 5.57 -2.45 8.25
C ASN A 76 4.73 -3.14 9.33
N TRP A 77 3.52 -2.65 9.60
CA TRP A 77 2.60 -3.30 10.52
C TRP A 77 2.21 -4.71 10.03
N MET A 78 1.96 -4.89 8.74
CA MET A 78 1.65 -6.18 8.13
C MET A 78 2.75 -7.21 8.39
N VAL A 79 4.03 -6.86 8.21
CA VAL A 79 5.14 -7.83 8.39
C VAL A 79 5.55 -8.06 9.85
N THR A 80 5.27 -7.10 10.74
CA THR A 80 5.64 -7.22 12.16
C THR A 80 4.52 -7.81 13.03
N THR A 81 3.27 -7.55 12.65
CA THR A 81 2.08 -7.85 13.47
C THR A 81 1.01 -8.59 12.66
N GLY A 82 0.55 -8.02 11.55
CA GLY A 82 -0.59 -8.52 10.78
C GLY A 82 -0.39 -9.92 10.17
N TYR A 83 0.85 -10.35 9.92
CA TYR A 83 1.14 -11.68 9.34
C TYR A 83 0.59 -12.83 10.20
N LYS A 84 0.44 -12.62 11.52
CA LYS A 84 -0.10 -13.64 12.43
C LYS A 84 -1.53 -14.01 12.09
N GLU A 85 -2.32 -13.05 11.61
CA GLU A 85 -3.71 -13.27 11.21
C GLU A 85 -3.84 -14.03 9.88
N LEU A 86 -2.79 -14.09 9.06
CA LEU A 86 -2.79 -14.90 7.84
C LEU A 86 -2.73 -16.41 8.14
N PHE A 87 -2.21 -16.77 9.31
CA PHE A 87 -2.00 -18.16 9.74
C PHE A 87 -2.79 -18.53 10.99
N ALA A 88 -3.58 -17.60 11.54
CA ALA A 88 -4.51 -17.86 12.63
C ALA A 88 -5.72 -18.63 12.07
N GLY A 89 -5.54 -19.94 11.91
CA GLY A 89 -6.61 -20.91 11.66
C GLY A 89 -7.21 -21.41 12.96
#